data_AF-A0A7L2Y1M1-F1
#
_entry.id   AF-A0A7L2Y1M1-F1
#
_cell.length_a   1.000
_cell.length_b   1.000
_cell.length_c   1.000
_cell.angle_alpha   90.00
_cell.angle_beta   90.00
_cell.angle_gamma   90.00
#
_symmetry.space_group_name_H-M   'P 1'
#
loop_
_entity.id
_entity.type
_entity.pdbx_description
1 polymer ?
#
loop_
_entity_poly.entity_id
_entity_poly.type
_entity_poly.pdbx_seq_one_letter_code
_entity_poly.pdbx_strand_id
1 'polypeptide(L)'
;MEAALGRRELLLLLSLLLPPLAAVLLGPAAPLGQEAIRVGVMMLDTSGEFHKGQVLFNITYVNGQVYLNDFPMKSGVAHITCQTIILENRSSGNLLDQQRLGTVSVRIMVQEWPLASTSDLHLIVIQEEVTEIDGKQVQQEEVTEVDILVKNLGVLRHSNYTVPLKESRLYSLPRDNDMLFTLPNLSGKGISQLLSS
;
A
#
# COMPACT_ATOMS: atom_id res chain seq x y z
N MET A 1 -24.38 33.69 -12.88
CA MET A 1 -23.61 32.61 -13.53
C MET A 1 -23.35 31.60 -12.42
N GLU A 2 -24.25 30.63 -12.28
CA GLU A 2 -24.22 29.62 -11.20
C GLU A 2 -23.12 28.60 -11.53
N ALA A 3 -22.08 28.55 -10.70
CA ALA A 3 -21.06 27.52 -10.80
C ALA A 3 -21.50 26.34 -9.94
N ALA A 4 -21.80 25.21 -10.59
CA ALA A 4 -22.08 23.96 -9.91
C ALA A 4 -20.85 23.51 -9.11
N LEU A 5 -20.95 23.57 -7.79
CA LEU A 5 -19.94 23.09 -6.85
C LEU A 5 -19.85 21.56 -6.96
N GLY A 6 -18.71 21.07 -7.45
CA GLY A 6 -18.48 19.63 -7.67
C GLY A 6 -18.50 18.83 -6.36
N ARG A 7 -19.03 17.60 -6.42
CA ARG A 7 -19.15 16.66 -5.29
C ARG A 7 -17.84 16.45 -4.51
N ARG A 8 -16.69 16.55 -5.18
CA ARG A 8 -15.32 16.49 -4.60
C ARG A 8 -14.99 17.70 -3.72
N GLU A 9 -15.33 18.90 -4.18
CA GLU A 9 -15.11 20.15 -3.44
C GLU A 9 -15.99 20.21 -2.19
N LEU A 10 -17.23 19.70 -2.30
CA LEU A 10 -18.16 19.60 -1.16
C LEU A 10 -17.67 18.62 -0.08
N LEU A 11 -17.06 17.50 -0.48
CA LEU A 11 -16.48 16.49 0.43
C LEU A 11 -15.22 17.01 1.15
N LEU A 12 -14.39 17.79 0.45
CA LEU A 12 -13.21 18.44 1.02
C LEU A 12 -13.59 19.55 2.01
N LEU A 13 -14.63 20.32 1.73
CA LEU A 13 -15.12 21.36 2.63
C LEU A 13 -15.80 20.78 3.89
N LEU A 14 -16.55 19.68 3.76
CA LEU A 14 -17.26 19.06 4.88
C LEU A 14 -16.31 18.43 5.93
N SER A 15 -15.12 18.01 5.49
CA SER A 15 -14.10 17.42 6.38
C SER A 15 -13.30 18.46 7.19
N LEU A 16 -13.45 19.76 6.91
CA LEU A 16 -12.82 20.86 7.66
C LEU A 16 -13.66 21.37 8.84
N LEU A 17 -14.93 20.96 8.98
CA LEU A 17 -15.90 21.55 9.91
C LEU A 17 -16.22 20.70 11.16
N LEU A 18 -15.61 19.52 11.32
CA LEU A 18 -15.86 18.65 12.47
C LEU A 18 -14.80 18.88 13.56
N PRO A 19 -15.19 19.28 14.79
CA PRO A 19 -14.26 19.33 15.92
C PRO A 19 -13.85 17.91 16.33
N PRO A 20 -12.60 17.68 16.78
CA PRO A 20 -12.15 16.36 17.18
C PRO A 20 -12.70 16.03 18.57
N LEU A 21 -13.87 15.40 18.63
CA LEU A 21 -14.46 14.90 19.87
C LEU A 21 -14.40 13.36 19.91
N ALA A 22 -13.20 12.80 20.05
CA ALA A 22 -13.00 11.41 20.48
C ALA A 22 -11.51 11.12 20.76
N ALA A 23 -11.01 11.51 21.93
CA ALA A 23 -9.62 11.22 22.34
C ALA A 23 -9.51 10.11 23.41
N VAL A 24 -10.49 9.18 23.52
CA VAL A 24 -10.55 8.27 24.70
C VAL A 24 -10.64 6.77 24.36
N LEU A 25 -10.42 6.30 23.12
CA LEU A 25 -10.50 4.84 22.87
C LEU A 25 -9.59 4.26 21.78
N LEU A 26 -8.47 4.91 21.46
CA LEU A 26 -7.56 4.40 20.43
C LEU A 26 -6.28 3.89 21.09
N GLY A 27 -5.92 2.65 20.79
CA GLY A 27 -4.57 2.12 21.01
C GLY A 27 -3.51 2.99 20.31
N PRO A 28 -2.22 2.64 20.38
CA PRO A 28 -1.17 3.47 19.81
C PRO A 28 -1.47 3.75 18.33
N ALA A 29 -1.73 5.03 18.02
CA ALA A 29 -1.91 5.47 16.65
C ALA A 29 -0.61 5.19 15.89
N ALA A 30 -0.72 4.58 14.71
CA ALA A 30 0.43 4.38 13.84
C ALA A 30 1.16 5.73 13.63
N PRO A 31 2.51 5.75 13.65
CA PRO A 31 3.26 6.97 13.39
C PRO A 31 2.86 7.57 12.04
N LEU A 32 2.65 8.89 11.99
CA LEU A 32 2.36 9.61 10.75
C LEU A 32 3.40 9.28 9.68
N GLY A 33 2.93 8.81 8.52
CA GLY A 33 3.80 8.40 7.41
C GLY A 33 4.19 6.92 7.40
N GLN A 34 3.63 6.09 8.29
CA GLN A 34 3.72 4.63 8.21
C GLN A 34 2.33 4.04 7.95
N GLU A 35 2.27 3.03 7.08
CA GLU A 35 1.03 2.40 6.65
C GLU A 35 1.26 0.90 6.42
N ALA A 36 0.52 0.05 7.14
CA ALA A 36 0.54 -1.39 6.93
C ALA A 36 -0.64 -1.79 6.03
N ILE A 37 -0.36 -2.11 4.76
CA ILE A 37 -1.39 -2.52 3.79
C ILE A 37 -1.51 -4.05 3.74
N ARG A 38 -2.76 -4.52 3.68
CA ARG A 38 -3.11 -5.93 3.51
C ARG A 38 -3.69 -6.12 2.12
N VAL A 39 -2.95 -6.80 1.27
CA VAL A 39 -3.29 -7.00 -0.14
C VAL A 39 -4.02 -8.32 -0.30
N GLY A 40 -5.28 -8.27 -0.71
CA GLY A 40 -6.06 -9.48 -0.99
C GLY A 40 -5.67 -10.11 -2.32
N VAL A 41 -5.40 -11.41 -2.31
CA VAL A 41 -5.05 -12.17 -3.51
C VAL A 41 -5.83 -13.48 -3.57
N MET A 42 -6.11 -13.94 -4.79
CA MET A 42 -6.59 -15.28 -5.08
C MET A 42 -5.40 -16.14 -5.53
N MET A 43 -5.11 -17.17 -4.77
CA MET A 43 -4.01 -18.11 -5.01
C MET A 43 -4.58 -19.41 -5.57
N LEU A 44 -3.91 -19.99 -6.57
CA LEU A 44 -4.28 -21.29 -7.12
C LEU A 44 -3.56 -22.39 -6.34
N ASP A 45 -4.32 -23.34 -5.78
CA ASP A 45 -3.74 -24.48 -5.10
C ASP A 45 -3.34 -25.62 -6.07
N THR A 46 -2.83 -26.72 -5.52
CA THR A 46 -2.43 -27.90 -6.32
C THR A 46 -3.62 -28.71 -6.85
N SER A 47 -4.83 -28.49 -6.33
CA SER A 47 -6.06 -29.11 -6.83
C SER A 47 -6.69 -28.35 -7.99
N GLY A 48 -6.21 -27.12 -8.25
CA GLY A 48 -6.77 -26.22 -9.25
C GLY A 48 -7.87 -25.32 -8.70
N GLU A 49 -8.09 -25.32 -7.40
CA GLU A 49 -9.07 -24.47 -6.72
C GLU A 49 -8.42 -23.15 -6.27
N PHE A 50 -9.19 -22.07 -6.35
CA PHE A 50 -8.76 -20.76 -5.90
C PHE A 50 -9.07 -20.57 -4.41
N HIS A 51 -8.07 -20.14 -3.64
CA HIS A 51 -8.25 -19.79 -2.24
C HIS A 51 -7.77 -18.37 -1.96
N LYS A 52 -8.37 -17.74 -0.93
CA LYS A 52 -8.06 -16.37 -0.53
C LYS A 52 -6.77 -16.35 0.30
N GLY A 53 -5.88 -15.45 -0.08
CA GLY A 53 -4.69 -15.08 0.67
C GLY A 53 -4.64 -13.58 0.93
N GLN A 54 -3.80 -13.18 1.87
CA GLN A 54 -3.39 -11.79 2.01
C GLN A 54 -1.88 -11.68 2.04
N VAL A 55 -1.33 -10.64 1.43
CA VAL A 55 0.07 -10.27 1.54
C VAL A 55 0.17 -9.00 2.37
N LEU A 56 1.07 -8.98 3.34
CA LEU A 56 1.29 -7.80 4.16
C LEU A 56 2.47 -6.99 3.61
N PHE A 57 2.27 -5.69 3.44
CA PHE A 57 3.35 -4.74 3.17
C PHE A 57 3.32 -3.59 4.16
N ASN A 58 4.49 -3.04 4.45
CA ASN A 58 4.64 -1.80 5.20
C ASN A 58 5.18 -0.71 4.28
N ILE A 59 4.40 0.36 4.12
CA ILE A 59 4.79 1.55 3.37
C ILE A 59 5.20 2.61 4.39
N THR A 60 6.38 3.18 4.23
CA THR A 60 6.81 4.31 5.06
C THR A 60 7.30 5.46 4.21
N TYR A 61 7.11 6.69 4.69
CA TYR A 61 7.68 7.89 4.11
C TYR A 61 8.48 8.65 5.16
N VAL A 62 9.77 8.85 4.90
CA VAL A 62 10.67 9.60 5.77
C VAL A 62 11.64 10.41 4.90
N ASN A 63 11.76 11.71 5.19
CA ASN A 63 12.74 12.62 4.60
C ASN A 63 12.77 12.59 3.05
N GLY A 64 11.61 12.59 2.39
CA GLY A 64 11.55 12.56 0.93
C GLY A 64 11.60 11.18 0.28
N GLN A 65 11.75 10.12 1.07
CA GLN A 65 11.94 8.76 0.57
C GLN A 65 10.77 7.87 0.98
N VAL A 66 10.14 7.22 0.00
CA VAL A 66 9.18 6.13 0.21
C VAL A 66 9.95 4.83 0.42
N TYR A 67 9.50 3.99 1.35
CA TYR A 67 10.01 2.64 1.54
C TYR A 67 8.88 1.63 1.47
N LEU A 68 9.15 0.48 0.87
CA LEU A 68 8.30 -0.70 0.93
C LEU A 68 9.05 -1.79 1.69
N ASN A 69 8.52 -2.21 2.84
CA ASN A 69 9.19 -3.13 3.77
C ASN A 69 10.65 -2.73 4.02
N ASP A 70 10.88 -1.46 4.37
CA ASP A 70 12.20 -0.86 4.62
C ASP A 70 13.13 -0.73 3.40
N PHE A 71 12.67 -1.09 2.20
CA PHE A 71 13.43 -0.89 0.97
C PHE A 71 13.08 0.43 0.27
N PRO A 72 14.06 1.29 -0.06
CA PRO A 72 13.79 2.60 -0.65
C PRO A 72 13.28 2.48 -2.09
N MET A 73 12.14 3.11 -2.35
CA MET A 73 11.47 3.12 -3.65
C MET A 73 11.77 4.39 -4.43
N LYS A 74 12.09 4.25 -5.72
CA LYS A 74 12.19 5.41 -6.62
C LYS A 74 10.81 5.79 -7.16
N SER A 75 10.68 7.05 -7.59
CA SER A 75 9.53 7.47 -8.40
C SER A 75 9.49 6.70 -9.71
N GLY A 76 8.28 6.33 -10.16
CA GLY A 76 8.04 5.46 -11.30
C GLY A 76 7.43 4.12 -10.89
N VAL A 77 7.54 3.13 -11.78
CA VAL A 77 7.06 1.75 -11.54
C VAL A 77 8.25 0.82 -11.43
N ALA A 78 8.23 -0.02 -10.40
CA ALA A 78 9.19 -1.08 -10.20
C ALA A 78 8.48 -2.42 -10.04
N HIS A 79 9.07 -3.47 -10.57
CA HIS A 79 8.68 -4.84 -10.29
C HIS A 79 9.75 -5.47 -9.42
N ILE A 80 9.36 -5.80 -8.19
CA ILE A 80 10.27 -6.23 -7.15
C ILE A 80 9.91 -7.64 -6.68
N THR A 81 10.92 -8.44 -6.39
CA THR A 81 10.76 -9.71 -5.67
C THR A 81 11.32 -9.55 -4.27
N CYS A 82 10.52 -9.85 -3.25
CA CYS A 82 10.88 -9.69 -1.84
C CYS A 82 10.29 -10.81 -0.98
N GLN A 83 10.86 -11.05 0.20
CA GLN A 83 10.23 -11.91 1.19
C GLN A 83 9.31 -11.09 2.09
N THR A 84 8.06 -11.51 2.26
CA THR A 84 7.13 -10.85 3.18
C THR A 84 6.14 -11.85 3.79
N ILE A 85 5.33 -11.37 4.73
CA ILE A 85 4.29 -12.17 5.37
C ILE A 85 3.15 -12.42 4.38
N ILE A 86 2.75 -13.68 4.31
CA ILE A 86 1.54 -14.17 3.65
C ILE A 86 0.62 -14.76 4.72
N LEU A 87 -0.66 -14.41 4.63
CA LEU A 87 -1.73 -14.93 5.48
C LEU A 87 -2.64 -15.81 4.62
N GLU A 88 -2.71 -17.09 4.93
CA GLU A 88 -3.55 -18.06 4.22
C GLU A 88 -4.79 -18.38 5.05
N ASN A 89 -5.98 -18.09 4.53
CA ASN A 89 -7.21 -18.49 5.20
C ASN A 89 -7.52 -19.97 4.86
N ARG A 90 -6.86 -20.90 5.56
CA ARG A 90 -7.14 -22.33 5.47
C ARG A 90 -8.10 -22.73 6.60
N SER A 91 -9.23 -23.34 6.26
CA SER A 91 -10.47 -23.39 7.06
C SER A 91 -10.44 -24.15 8.41
N SER A 92 -9.29 -24.45 9.01
CA SER A 92 -9.24 -25.32 10.20
C SER A 92 -8.08 -25.13 11.20
N GLY A 93 -7.28 -24.05 11.11
CA GLY A 93 -6.11 -23.82 12.00
C GLY A 93 -6.19 -22.56 12.88
N ASN A 94 -5.34 -22.48 13.92
CA ASN A 94 -5.18 -21.26 14.73
C ASN A 94 -4.67 -20.09 13.86
N LEU A 95 -5.00 -18.84 14.21
CA LEU A 95 -4.60 -17.64 13.45
C LEU A 95 -3.07 -17.50 13.24
N LEU A 96 -2.27 -18.03 14.16
CA LEU A 96 -0.80 -18.04 14.05
C LEU A 96 -0.29 -19.09 13.05
N ASP A 97 -1.01 -20.19 12.84
CA ASP A 97 -0.65 -21.26 11.88
C ASP A 97 -0.98 -20.87 10.44
N GLN A 98 -1.68 -19.74 10.24
CA GLN A 98 -2.06 -19.20 8.94
C GLN A 98 -1.06 -18.17 8.40
N GLN A 99 -0.06 -17.80 9.19
CA GLN A 99 0.96 -16.82 8.82
C GLN A 99 2.25 -17.51 8.43
N ARG A 100 2.79 -17.16 7.27
CA ARG A 100 4.11 -17.64 6.85
C ARG A 100 4.89 -16.55 6.13
N LEU A 101 6.21 -16.69 6.13
CA LEU A 101 7.07 -15.92 5.25
C LEU A 101 7.08 -16.60 3.88
N GLY A 102 6.99 -15.84 2.80
CA GLY A 102 7.15 -16.36 1.45
C GLY A 102 7.71 -15.31 0.49
N THR A 103 8.10 -15.78 -0.70
CA THR A 103 8.66 -14.93 -1.74
C THR A 103 7.52 -14.35 -2.56
N VAL A 104 7.44 -13.03 -2.67
CA VAL A 104 6.38 -12.32 -3.36
C VAL A 104 6.99 -11.42 -4.43
N SER A 105 6.46 -11.51 -5.65
CA SER A 105 6.76 -10.57 -6.73
C SER A 105 5.62 -9.55 -6.83
N VAL A 106 5.94 -8.28 -6.56
CA VAL A 106 4.98 -7.18 -6.53
C VAL A 106 5.42 -6.08 -7.49
N ARG A 107 4.46 -5.56 -8.24
CA ARG A 107 4.63 -4.39 -9.10
C ARG A 107 4.12 -3.18 -8.34
N ILE A 108 4.97 -2.20 -8.09
CA ILE A 108 4.67 -1.04 -7.26
C ILE A 108 4.93 0.25 -8.05
N MET A 109 3.95 1.15 -8.04
CA MET A 109 4.08 2.51 -8.55
C MET A 109 4.24 3.46 -7.38
N VAL A 110 5.23 4.33 -7.45
CA VAL A 110 5.35 5.52 -6.60
C VAL A 110 5.33 6.73 -7.50
N GLN A 111 4.38 7.64 -7.30
CA GLN A 111 4.30 8.86 -8.10
C GLN A 111 4.16 10.07 -7.20
N GLU A 112 4.93 11.10 -7.52
CA GLU A 112 4.86 12.39 -6.85
C GLU A 112 4.15 13.42 -7.73
N TRP A 113 3.24 14.18 -7.12
CA TRP A 113 2.47 15.23 -7.77
C TRP A 113 2.63 16.56 -7.03
N PRO A 114 3.32 17.55 -7.60
CA PRO A 114 3.32 18.89 -7.04
C PRO A 114 1.92 19.51 -7.16
N LEU A 115 1.32 19.93 -6.05
CA LEU A 115 -0.05 20.45 -6.05
C LEU A 115 -0.12 21.93 -6.46
N ALA A 116 0.99 22.67 -6.31
CA ALA A 116 1.15 24.01 -6.87
C ALA A 116 2.62 24.30 -7.21
N SER A 117 2.84 25.01 -8.32
CA SER A 117 4.16 25.24 -8.92
C SER A 117 5.18 25.98 -8.04
N THR A 118 4.70 26.67 -6.99
CA THR A 118 5.52 27.49 -6.08
C THR A 118 5.47 27.01 -4.63
N SER A 119 4.78 25.91 -4.35
CA SER A 119 4.67 25.36 -3.00
C SER A 119 5.47 24.07 -2.87
N ASP A 120 6.09 23.86 -1.73
CA ASP A 120 6.70 22.58 -1.35
C ASP A 120 5.64 21.53 -0.95
N LEU A 121 4.41 21.62 -1.50
CA LEU A 121 3.28 20.74 -1.21
C LEU A 121 3.14 19.69 -2.32
N HIS A 122 3.32 18.43 -1.95
CA HIS A 122 3.31 17.30 -2.88
C HIS A 122 2.33 16.24 -2.40
N LEU A 123 1.63 15.62 -3.34
CA LEU A 123 0.87 14.39 -3.10
C LEU A 123 1.68 13.22 -3.65
N ILE A 124 2.03 12.28 -2.78
CA ILE A 124 2.67 11.02 -3.16
C ILE A 124 1.58 9.97 -3.24
N VAL A 125 1.46 9.33 -4.38
CA VAL A 125 0.49 8.27 -4.67
C VAL A 125 1.24 6.96 -4.85
N ILE A 126 0.84 5.94 -4.10
CA ILE A 126 1.45 4.62 -4.12
C ILE A 126 0.38 3.59 -4.42
N GLN A 127 0.62 2.74 -5.41
CA GLN A 127 -0.24 1.62 -5.78
C GLN A 127 0.61 0.36 -5.96
N GLU A 128 0.03 -0.81 -5.70
CA GLU A 128 0.74 -2.08 -5.85
C GLU A 128 -0.12 -3.18 -6.49
N GLU A 129 0.53 -4.15 -7.10
CA GLU A 129 -0.09 -5.35 -7.66
C GLU A 129 0.82 -6.54 -7.34
N VAL A 130 0.35 -7.46 -6.50
CA VAL A 130 0.99 -8.75 -6.30
C VAL A 130 0.76 -9.62 -7.54
N THR A 131 1.85 -9.96 -8.21
CA THR A 131 1.84 -10.74 -9.45
C THR A 131 2.14 -12.22 -9.19
N GLU A 132 2.96 -12.52 -8.19
CA GLU A 132 3.43 -13.88 -7.93
C GLU A 132 3.67 -14.11 -6.44
N ILE A 133 3.38 -15.32 -5.98
CA ILE A 133 3.72 -15.83 -4.66
C ILE A 133 4.38 -17.20 -4.81
N ASP A 134 5.59 -17.36 -4.28
CA ASP A 134 6.40 -18.58 -4.28
C ASP A 134 6.53 -19.23 -5.67
N GLY A 135 6.76 -18.42 -6.71
CA GLY A 135 6.89 -18.91 -8.09
C GLY A 135 5.56 -19.18 -8.79
N LYS A 136 4.41 -18.90 -8.15
CA LYS A 136 3.07 -19.11 -8.71
C LYS A 136 2.35 -17.79 -8.92
N GLN A 137 1.81 -17.59 -10.11
CA GLN A 137 1.00 -16.43 -10.43
C GLN A 137 -0.25 -16.39 -9.55
N VAL A 138 -0.63 -15.18 -9.13
CA VAL A 138 -1.84 -14.94 -8.33
C VAL A 138 -2.75 -13.94 -9.03
N GLN A 139 -4.00 -13.86 -8.61
CA GLN A 139 -4.94 -12.86 -9.12
C GLN A 139 -5.27 -11.86 -8.02
N GLN A 140 -5.14 -10.57 -8.33
CA GLN A 140 -5.55 -9.48 -7.46
C GLN A 140 -6.69 -8.71 -8.13
N GLU A 141 -7.83 -8.59 -7.44
CA GLU A 141 -9.01 -7.91 -7.98
C GLU A 141 -9.02 -6.42 -7.65
N GLU A 142 -8.48 -6.07 -6.49
CA GLU A 142 -8.49 -4.73 -5.92
C GLU A 142 -7.07 -4.31 -5.53
N VAL A 143 -6.74 -3.04 -5.72
CA VAL A 143 -5.50 -2.42 -5.25
C VAL A 143 -5.80 -1.43 -4.13
N THR A 144 -4.88 -1.37 -3.17
CA THR A 144 -4.86 -0.29 -2.18
C THR A 144 -4.04 0.87 -2.73
N GLU A 145 -4.66 2.03 -2.87
CA GLU A 145 -3.97 3.28 -3.14
C GLU A 145 -3.65 3.97 -1.81
N VAL A 146 -2.38 4.31 -1.62
CA VAL A 146 -1.89 5.07 -0.47
C VAL A 146 -1.50 6.47 -0.93
N ASP A 147 -2.20 7.44 -0.39
CA ASP A 147 -1.97 8.86 -0.62
C ASP A 147 -1.26 9.48 0.58
N ILE A 148 -0.11 10.10 0.35
CA ILE A 148 0.66 10.80 1.38
C ILE A 148 0.83 12.25 0.96
N LEU A 149 0.16 13.16 1.66
CA LEU A 149 0.30 14.59 1.48
C LEU A 149 1.49 15.09 2.30
N VAL A 150 2.48 15.67 1.64
CA VAL A 150 3.74 16.11 2.26
C VAL A 150 4.00 17.58 2.03
N LYS A 151 4.59 18.24 3.02
CA LYS A 151 5.10 19.62 2.92
C LYS A 151 6.45 19.73 3.60
N ASN A 152 7.44 20.30 2.91
CA ASN A 152 8.82 20.38 3.42
C ASN A 152 9.35 19.03 3.91
N LEU A 153 9.06 17.96 3.16
CA LEU A 153 9.40 16.56 3.50
C LEU A 153 8.71 15.99 4.76
N GLY A 154 7.85 16.76 5.42
CA GLY A 154 7.02 16.31 6.53
C GLY A 154 5.67 15.81 6.05
N VAL A 155 5.18 14.72 6.64
CA VAL A 155 3.84 14.19 6.36
C VAL A 155 2.79 15.07 7.03
N LEU A 156 1.88 15.64 6.24
CA LEU A 156 0.72 16.39 6.74
C LEU A 156 -0.46 15.47 6.98
N ARG A 157 -0.65 14.50 6.06
CA ARG A 157 -1.76 13.55 6.09
C ARG A 157 -1.39 12.33 5.27
N HIS A 158 -1.94 11.19 5.65
CA HIS A 158 -2.05 10.04 4.78
C HIS A 158 -3.51 9.55 4.70
N SER A 159 -3.84 8.85 3.63
CA SER A 159 -5.10 8.13 3.48
C SER A 159 -4.88 6.91 2.60
N ASN A 160 -5.66 5.87 2.84
CA ASN A 160 -5.71 4.69 1.98
C ASN A 160 -7.14 4.50 1.48
N TYR A 161 -7.27 3.98 0.26
CA TYR A 161 -8.55 3.56 -0.26
C TYR A 161 -8.36 2.44 -1.28
N THR A 162 -9.41 1.65 -1.46
CA THR A 162 -9.40 0.50 -2.34
C THR A 162 -10.08 0.87 -3.66
N VAL A 163 -9.45 0.48 -4.77
CA VAL A 163 -10.04 0.60 -6.12
C VAL A 163 -9.88 -0.71 -6.88
N PRO A 164 -10.76 -1.03 -7.83
CA PRO A 164 -10.57 -2.19 -8.71
C PRO A 164 -9.22 -2.09 -9.44
N LEU A 165 -8.45 -3.18 -9.49
CA LEU A 165 -7.12 -3.18 -10.10
C LEU A 165 -7.16 -2.66 -11.54
N LYS A 166 -8.17 -3.06 -12.31
CA LYS A 166 -8.35 -2.65 -13.72
C LYS A 166 -8.62 -1.14 -13.90
N GLU A 167 -9.07 -0.46 -12.86
CA GLU A 167 -9.31 0.99 -12.85
C GLU A 167 -8.11 1.77 -12.27
N SER A 168 -7.14 1.06 -11.71
CA SER A 168 -5.93 1.67 -11.16
C SER A 168 -5.04 2.23 -12.26
N ARG A 169 -4.28 3.28 -11.92
CA ARG A 169 -3.29 3.83 -12.83
C ARG A 169 -2.16 2.85 -13.06
N LEU A 170 -1.71 2.14 -12.02
CA LEU A 170 -0.69 1.12 -12.12
C LEU A 170 -1.01 0.13 -13.24
N TYR A 171 -2.23 -0.41 -13.28
CA TYR A 171 -2.64 -1.38 -14.31
C TYR A 171 -2.56 -0.84 -15.75
N SER A 172 -2.83 0.45 -15.94
CA SER A 172 -2.74 1.10 -17.26
C SER A 172 -1.31 1.34 -17.77
N LEU A 173 -0.30 1.29 -16.89
CA LEU A 173 1.09 1.55 -17.25
C LEU A 173 1.72 0.31 -17.88
N PRO A 174 2.50 0.45 -18.95
CA PRO A 174 3.08 -0.69 -19.66
C PRO A 174 4.17 -1.36 -18.81
N ARG A 175 4.18 -2.70 -18.79
CA ARG A 175 5.04 -3.52 -17.90
C ARG A 175 6.48 -3.68 -18.38
N ASP A 176 6.72 -3.48 -19.68
CA ASP A 176 8.03 -3.60 -20.34
C ASP A 176 9.06 -2.56 -19.86
N ASN A 177 8.60 -1.47 -19.25
CA ASN A 177 9.43 -0.39 -18.74
C ASN A 177 9.61 -0.42 -17.22
N ASP A 178 9.10 -1.45 -16.54
CA ASP A 178 9.23 -1.57 -15.09
C ASP A 178 10.70 -1.78 -14.70
N MET A 179 11.15 -1.07 -13.68
CA MET A 179 12.47 -1.31 -13.11
C MET A 179 12.46 -2.62 -12.30
N LEU A 180 13.37 -3.55 -12.61
CA LEU A 180 13.44 -4.86 -11.95
C LEU A 180 14.41 -4.86 -10.76
N PHE A 181 13.94 -5.31 -9.60
CA PHE A 181 14.79 -5.49 -8.42
C PHE A 181 14.49 -6.79 -7.68
N THR A 182 15.53 -7.43 -7.14
CA THR A 182 15.36 -8.51 -6.16
C THR A 182 15.91 -8.02 -4.83
N LEU A 183 15.06 -7.99 -3.81
CA LEU A 183 15.42 -7.51 -2.49
C LEU A 183 16.09 -8.63 -1.69
N PRO A 184 17.15 -8.33 -0.92
CA PRO A 184 17.71 -9.29 0.01
C PRO A 184 16.65 -9.68 1.04
N ASN A 185 16.68 -10.94 1.48
CA ASN A 185 15.72 -11.47 2.46
C ASN A 185 15.64 -10.54 3.67
N LEU A 186 14.46 -10.00 3.95
CA LEU A 186 14.24 -9.16 5.13
C LEU A 186 14.50 -10.00 6.37
N SER A 187 15.62 -9.74 7.04
CA SER A 187 15.85 -10.24 8.40
C SER A 187 14.69 -9.70 9.25
N GLY A 188 13.87 -10.58 9.85
CA GLY A 188 12.57 -10.32 10.49
C GLY A 188 12.50 -9.30 11.64
N LYS A 189 13.48 -8.41 11.76
CA LYS A 189 13.57 -7.33 12.74
C LYS A 189 12.51 -6.24 12.52
N GLY A 190 12.18 -5.89 11.27
CA GLY A 190 11.09 -4.94 10.96
C GLY A 190 9.69 -5.56 11.07
N ILE A 191 9.60 -6.87 10.85
CA ILE A 191 8.34 -7.63 10.86
C ILE A 191 7.82 -7.85 12.30
N SER A 192 8.73 -8.00 13.25
CA SER A 192 8.39 -8.15 14.68
C SER A 192 7.72 -6.90 15.26
N GLN A 193 7.91 -5.72 14.64
CA GLN A 193 7.31 -4.46 15.07
C GLN A 193 5.86 -4.28 14.57
N LEU A 194 5.47 -4.95 13.48
CA LEU A 194 4.08 -5.04 13.00
C LEU A 194 3.19 -5.93 13.90
N LEU A 195 3.80 -6.67 14.82
CA LEU A 195 3.13 -7.60 15.74
C LEU A 195 2.87 -7.01 17.14
N SER A 196 3.30 -5.78 17.42
CA SER A 196 3.26 -5.19 18.77
C SER A 196 2.42 -3.92 18.92
N SER A 197 1.56 -3.58 17.95
CA SER A 197 0.63 -2.43 18.04
C SER A 197 -0.81 -2.87 17.93
#